data_AF-A0A2H0EC31-F1
#
_entry.id   AF-A0A2H0EC31-F1
#
_cell.length_a   1.000
_cell.length_b   1.000
_cell.length_c   1.000
_cell.angle_alpha   90.00
_cell.angle_beta   90.00
_cell.angle_gamma   90.00
#
_symmetry.space_group_name_H-M   'P 1'
#
loop_
_entity.id
_entity.type
_entity.pdbx_description
1 polymer ?
#
loop_
_entity_poly.entity_id
_entity_poly.type
_entity_poly.pdbx_seq_one_letter_code
_entity_poly.pdbx_strand_id
1 'polypeptide(L)'
;MGITGIYFPLALAGVAILASVIGSFFVKLGKKQNIMNALYKGLVASLIISAVLFYPITKFYFPETYLPFYFSALIGLAVMVLMVLITDYYTAKKFRPVQSIAKASTSGHGTNIIMGLAVGMESTFLPIILISAEVLLSFWLAGLYGIAVSAMAMLSAAGMIVAIDSFGPITDNAGGIAEMTKQPEEVREITDSLDAVGNTTKAVTKGYAIASAGLATLVLFVVYTEELTAFVKNIEFKLQDPYVIVGLFLGAAIPFIFASIAMKAVGKTAGSVVKEVRRQFREIKGIMEGTAKPDYGVAVDIVTKASLKEMILPALIPIVAVLAVGLLLGAKALGGFLIGSLISGIFLAISMTSGGAAWDNAKKYIEAGNLGGKGSDTHKAAVTGDTVGDPYKDTAGPAINPLIEVMNIVALLIVKFLK
;
A
#
# COMPACT_ATOMS: atom_id res chain seq x y z
N MET A 1 17.53 4.17 -27.21
CA MET A 1 17.02 5.44 -26.64
C MET A 1 18.11 6.33 -26.04
N GLY A 2 19.33 5.83 -25.81
CA GLY A 2 20.48 6.67 -25.41
C GLY A 2 20.22 7.52 -24.17
N ILE A 3 20.90 8.66 -24.08
CA ILE A 3 20.80 9.61 -22.97
C ILE A 3 19.36 10.18 -22.82
N THR A 4 18.65 10.37 -23.94
CA THR A 4 17.26 10.86 -23.97
C THR A 4 16.32 9.96 -23.17
N GLY A 5 16.49 8.63 -23.26
CA GLY A 5 15.70 7.66 -22.50
C GLY A 5 15.98 7.66 -20.99
N ILE A 6 17.12 8.21 -20.56
CA ILE A 6 17.48 8.30 -19.13
C ILE A 6 16.89 9.58 -18.53
N TYR A 7 17.00 10.70 -19.22
CA TYR A 7 16.53 12.00 -18.70
C TYR A 7 15.03 12.21 -18.84
N PHE A 8 14.36 11.55 -19.79
CA PHE A 8 12.93 11.75 -20.00
C PHE A 8 12.06 11.39 -18.77
N PRO A 9 12.20 10.22 -18.12
CA PRO A 9 11.43 9.90 -16.92
C PRO A 9 11.72 10.88 -15.76
N LEU A 10 12.97 11.32 -15.63
CA LEU A 10 13.38 12.33 -14.64
C LEU A 10 12.72 13.69 -14.91
N ALA A 11 12.59 14.08 -16.18
CA ALA A 11 11.91 15.31 -16.57
C ALA A 11 10.40 15.24 -16.27
N LEU A 12 9.75 14.10 -16.54
CA LEU A 12 8.35 13.87 -16.17
C LEU A 12 8.16 13.99 -14.65
N ALA A 13 9.03 13.34 -13.86
CA ALA A 13 9.01 13.45 -12.40
C ALA A 13 9.18 14.91 -11.93
N GLY A 14 10.15 15.63 -12.51
CA GLY A 14 10.44 17.02 -12.16
C GLY A 14 9.26 17.96 -12.41
N VAL A 15 8.60 17.88 -13.56
CA VAL A 15 7.41 18.72 -13.84
C VAL A 15 6.20 18.31 -13.01
N ALA A 16 6.09 17.04 -12.62
CA ALA A 16 5.00 16.56 -11.78
C ALA A 16 5.11 17.01 -10.32
N ILE A 17 6.33 17.26 -9.82
CA ILE A 17 6.53 17.93 -8.53
C ILE A 17 5.92 19.33 -8.57
N LEU A 18 6.21 20.10 -9.62
CA LEU A 18 5.62 21.43 -9.81
C LEU A 18 4.09 21.34 -9.92
N ALA A 19 3.58 20.37 -10.68
CA ALA A 19 2.15 20.13 -10.79
C ALA A 19 1.50 19.81 -9.43
N SER A 20 2.15 19.02 -8.57
CA SER A 20 1.68 18.70 -7.21
C SER A 20 1.66 19.93 -6.30
N VAL A 21 2.70 20.77 -6.36
CA VAL A 21 2.75 22.03 -5.61
C VAL A 21 1.61 22.95 -6.06
N ILE A 22 1.42 23.13 -7.37
CA ILE A 22 0.33 23.97 -7.89
C ILE A 22 -1.04 23.37 -7.51
N GLY A 23 -1.20 22.06 -7.64
CA GLY A 23 -2.42 21.34 -7.27
C GLY A 23 -2.79 21.48 -5.79
N SER A 24 -1.82 21.63 -4.89
CA SER A 24 -2.08 21.86 -3.46
C SER A 24 -2.89 23.13 -3.20
N PHE A 25 -2.72 24.18 -4.00
CA PHE A 25 -3.52 25.41 -3.88
C PHE A 25 -5.00 25.22 -4.23
N PHE A 26 -5.37 24.09 -4.86
CA PHE A 26 -6.75 23.73 -5.16
C PHE A 26 -7.44 22.92 -4.05
N VAL A 27 -6.70 22.54 -2.99
CA VAL A 27 -7.26 21.89 -1.78
C VAL A 27 -8.02 22.94 -0.98
N LYS A 28 -9.28 23.18 -1.37
CA LYS A 28 -10.17 24.16 -0.73
C LYS A 28 -11.53 23.54 -0.43
N LEU A 29 -12.02 23.78 0.79
CA LEU A 29 -13.35 23.38 1.21
C LEU A 29 -14.40 24.12 0.38
N GLY A 30 -15.38 23.37 -0.11
CA GLY A 30 -16.53 23.93 -0.83
C GLY A 30 -17.71 24.22 0.11
N LYS A 31 -18.81 24.70 -0.44
CA LYS A 31 -20.04 25.02 0.31
C LYS A 31 -20.59 23.88 1.18
N LYS A 32 -20.35 22.62 0.78
CA LYS A 32 -20.78 21.41 1.50
C LYS A 32 -19.80 20.94 2.59
N GLN A 33 -18.69 21.65 2.83
CA GLN A 33 -17.67 21.34 3.84
C GLN A 33 -17.15 19.89 3.82
N ASN A 34 -17.15 19.25 2.65
CA ASN A 34 -16.66 17.87 2.50
C ASN A 34 -15.14 17.87 2.29
N ILE A 35 -14.41 17.41 3.30
CA ILE A 35 -12.95 17.38 3.35
C ILE A 35 -12.36 16.46 2.27
N MET A 36 -12.92 15.25 2.09
CA MET A 36 -12.44 14.28 1.10
C MET A 36 -12.49 14.84 -0.33
N ASN A 37 -13.57 15.54 -0.67
CA ASN A 37 -13.71 16.21 -1.96
C ASN A 37 -12.69 17.34 -2.14
N ALA A 38 -12.28 18.03 -1.08
CA ALA A 38 -11.23 19.05 -1.16
C ALA A 38 -9.87 18.42 -1.49
N LEU A 39 -9.53 17.29 -0.85
CA LEU A 39 -8.31 16.53 -1.12
C LEU A 39 -8.30 15.99 -2.55
N TYR A 40 -9.41 15.41 -3.01
CA TYR A 40 -9.52 14.92 -4.40
C TYR A 40 -9.46 16.02 -5.45
N LYS A 41 -9.94 17.24 -5.17
CA LYS A 41 -9.73 18.38 -6.07
C LYS A 41 -8.26 18.70 -6.26
N GLY A 42 -7.47 18.69 -5.18
CA GLY A 42 -6.02 18.89 -5.25
C GLY A 42 -5.33 17.79 -6.07
N LEU A 43 -5.73 16.54 -5.86
CA LEU A 43 -5.24 15.40 -6.63
C LEU A 43 -5.57 15.53 -8.12
N VAL A 44 -6.84 15.76 -8.46
CA VAL A 44 -7.28 15.91 -9.86
C VAL A 44 -6.60 17.10 -10.54
N ALA A 45 -6.47 18.24 -9.84
CA ALA A 45 -5.74 19.39 -10.36
C ALA A 45 -4.26 19.03 -10.67
N SER A 46 -3.59 18.35 -9.74
CA SER A 46 -2.19 17.91 -9.93
C SER A 46 -2.04 17.01 -11.15
N LEU A 47 -2.99 16.09 -11.38
CA LEU A 47 -2.97 15.17 -12.52
C LEU A 47 -3.24 15.87 -13.83
N ILE A 48 -4.23 16.76 -13.89
CA ILE A 48 -4.55 17.51 -15.11
C ILE A 48 -3.36 18.39 -15.49
N ILE A 49 -2.75 19.07 -14.53
CA ILE A 49 -1.56 19.88 -14.76
C ILE A 49 -0.40 19.00 -15.24
N SER A 50 -0.18 17.84 -14.60
CA SER A 50 0.85 16.89 -15.04
C SER A 50 0.61 16.42 -16.48
N ALA A 51 -0.62 16.04 -16.83
CA ALA A 51 -0.99 15.64 -18.19
C ALA A 51 -0.68 16.74 -19.21
N VAL A 52 -1.04 18.00 -18.92
CA VAL A 52 -0.75 19.15 -19.79
C VAL A 52 0.76 19.38 -19.92
N LEU A 53 1.52 19.29 -18.83
CA LEU A 53 2.98 19.51 -18.83
C LEU A 53 3.75 18.36 -19.49
N PHE A 54 3.23 17.13 -19.46
CA PHE A 54 3.86 15.98 -20.10
C PHE A 54 3.89 16.10 -21.62
N TYR A 55 2.94 16.79 -22.24
CA TYR A 55 2.89 16.98 -23.69
C TYR A 55 4.10 17.74 -24.26
N PRO A 56 4.44 18.97 -23.82
CA PRO A 56 5.62 19.67 -24.34
C PRO A 56 6.93 18.95 -23.96
N ILE A 57 6.99 18.28 -22.80
CA ILE A 57 8.17 17.52 -22.38
C ILE A 57 8.38 16.30 -23.28
N THR A 58 7.36 15.48 -23.51
CA THR A 58 7.43 14.34 -24.46
C THR A 58 7.82 14.80 -25.85
N LYS A 59 7.24 15.89 -26.34
CA LYS A 59 7.58 16.46 -27.65
C LYS A 59 9.02 16.95 -27.74
N PHE A 60 9.57 17.51 -26.67
CA PHE A 60 10.97 17.93 -26.62
C PHE A 60 11.95 16.75 -26.69
N TYR A 61 11.70 15.68 -25.93
CA TYR A 61 12.59 14.51 -25.89
C TYR A 61 12.40 13.57 -27.09
N PHE A 62 11.20 13.44 -27.63
CA PHE A 62 10.88 12.54 -28.75
C PHE A 62 10.11 13.25 -29.88
N PRO A 63 10.72 14.22 -30.60
CA PRO A 63 10.01 15.07 -31.57
C PRO A 63 9.18 14.32 -32.61
N GLU A 64 9.69 13.19 -33.11
CA GLU A 64 9.06 12.39 -34.16
C GLU A 64 8.09 11.31 -33.62
N THR A 65 8.25 10.90 -32.36
CA THR A 65 7.53 9.74 -31.77
C THR A 65 6.92 10.06 -30.41
N TYR A 66 6.60 11.33 -30.14
CA TYR A 66 6.10 11.75 -28.83
C TYR A 66 4.72 11.20 -28.49
N LEU A 67 3.85 10.98 -29.50
CA LEU A 67 2.46 10.57 -29.27
C LEU A 67 2.36 9.23 -28.51
N PRO A 68 3.03 8.14 -28.91
CA PRO A 68 3.04 6.90 -28.14
C PRO A 68 3.52 7.05 -26.69
N PHE A 69 4.60 7.79 -26.44
CA PHE A 69 5.10 8.01 -25.07
C PHE A 69 4.16 8.90 -24.25
N TYR A 70 3.57 9.91 -24.87
CA TYR A 70 2.58 10.77 -24.24
C TYR A 70 1.31 10.01 -23.85
N PHE A 71 0.78 9.18 -24.75
CA PHE A 71 -0.36 8.33 -24.43
C PHE A 71 -0.04 7.28 -23.38
N SER A 72 1.18 6.72 -23.38
CA SER A 72 1.63 5.83 -22.29
C SER A 72 1.65 6.56 -20.94
N ALA A 73 2.11 7.81 -20.90
CA ALA A 73 2.05 8.63 -19.68
C ALA A 73 0.61 8.92 -19.24
N LEU A 74 -0.31 9.21 -20.17
CA LEU A 74 -1.72 9.40 -19.85
C LEU A 74 -2.38 8.13 -19.32
N ILE A 75 -2.02 6.95 -19.84
CA ILE A 75 -2.47 5.66 -19.29
C ILE A 75 -2.04 5.54 -17.83
N GLY A 76 -0.79 5.83 -17.50
CA GLY A 76 -0.30 5.81 -16.11
C GLY A 76 -1.08 6.74 -15.17
N LEU A 77 -1.38 7.97 -15.62
CA LEU A 77 -2.22 8.90 -14.86
C LEU A 77 -3.66 8.37 -14.69
N ALA A 78 -4.22 7.75 -15.73
CA ALA A 78 -5.56 7.16 -15.68
C ALA A 78 -5.63 5.96 -14.72
N VAL A 79 -4.63 5.07 -14.77
CA VAL A 79 -4.49 3.93 -13.86
C VAL A 79 -4.40 4.41 -12.43
N MET A 80 -3.65 5.49 -12.17
CA MET A 80 -3.59 6.11 -10.84
C MET A 80 -5.00 6.43 -10.31
N VAL A 81 -5.79 7.16 -11.09
CA VAL A 81 -7.17 7.53 -10.71
C VAL A 81 -8.04 6.30 -10.50
N LEU A 82 -7.98 5.34 -11.42
CA LEU A 82 -8.80 4.15 -11.35
C LEU A 82 -8.44 3.27 -10.13
N MET A 83 -7.15 3.14 -9.80
CA MET A 83 -6.70 2.45 -8.59
C MET A 83 -7.24 3.10 -7.31
N VAL A 84 -7.22 4.44 -7.24
CA VAL A 84 -7.82 5.19 -6.13
C VAL A 84 -9.31 4.90 -6.01
N LEU A 85 -10.05 4.92 -7.12
CA LEU A 85 -11.49 4.67 -7.13
C LEU A 85 -11.84 3.23 -6.75
N ILE A 86 -11.09 2.25 -7.25
CA ILE A 86 -11.27 0.83 -6.90
C ILE A 86 -11.00 0.63 -5.41
N THR A 87 -9.94 1.25 -4.87
CA THR A 87 -9.62 1.14 -3.45
C THR A 87 -10.69 1.80 -2.58
N ASP A 88 -11.20 2.99 -2.96
CA ASP A 88 -12.33 3.64 -2.28
C ASP A 88 -13.58 2.74 -2.28
N TYR A 89 -13.86 2.03 -3.37
CA TYR A 89 -15.00 1.10 -3.45
C TYR A 89 -14.95 -0.01 -2.40
N TYR A 90 -13.78 -0.64 -2.22
CA TYR A 90 -13.62 -1.74 -1.27
C TYR A 90 -13.48 -1.30 0.18
N THR A 91 -13.12 -0.03 0.43
CA THR A 91 -12.76 0.43 1.78
C THR A 91 -13.71 1.47 2.35
N ALA A 92 -14.50 2.19 1.54
CA ALA A 92 -15.41 3.22 2.05
C ALA A 92 -16.74 2.66 2.57
N LYS A 93 -17.21 3.26 3.67
CA LYS A 93 -18.43 2.86 4.43
C LYS A 93 -19.73 2.83 3.63
N LYS A 94 -19.79 3.62 2.54
CA LYS A 94 -20.99 3.78 1.70
C LYS A 94 -21.23 2.60 0.76
N PHE A 95 -20.21 1.78 0.52
CA PHE A 95 -20.27 0.72 -0.48
C PHE A 95 -20.53 -0.66 0.12
N ARG A 96 -20.95 -1.57 -0.76
CA ARG A 96 -21.30 -2.96 -0.43
C ARG A 96 -20.23 -3.68 0.40
N PRO A 97 -18.92 -3.64 0.05
CA PRO A 97 -17.93 -4.50 0.72
C PRO A 97 -17.80 -4.21 2.23
N VAL A 98 -17.76 -2.93 2.62
CA VAL A 98 -17.72 -2.56 4.05
C VAL A 98 -19.05 -2.85 4.74
N GLN A 99 -20.17 -2.54 4.08
CA GLN A 99 -21.49 -2.79 4.65
C GLN A 99 -21.77 -4.29 4.85
N SER A 100 -21.24 -5.16 4.00
CA SER A 100 -21.37 -6.61 4.19
C SER A 100 -20.60 -7.10 5.40
N ILE A 101 -19.40 -6.56 5.66
CA ILE A 101 -18.64 -6.86 6.89
C ILE A 101 -19.40 -6.38 8.13
N ALA A 102 -19.90 -5.15 8.10
CA ALA A 102 -20.66 -4.59 9.22
C ALA A 102 -21.95 -5.39 9.50
N LYS A 103 -22.68 -5.80 8.46
CA LYS A 103 -23.85 -6.70 8.58
C LYS A 103 -23.45 -8.07 9.11
N ALA A 104 -22.33 -8.64 8.67
CA ALA A 104 -21.86 -9.93 9.16
C ALA A 104 -21.50 -9.89 10.66
N SER A 105 -21.11 -8.73 11.19
CA SER A 105 -20.86 -8.53 12.63
C SER A 105 -22.09 -8.77 13.50
N THR A 106 -23.32 -8.65 12.99
CA THR A 106 -24.53 -8.90 13.78
C THR A 106 -24.68 -10.37 14.15
N SER A 107 -24.05 -11.26 13.39
CA SER A 107 -24.01 -12.71 13.64
C SER A 107 -22.82 -13.13 14.51
N GLY A 108 -21.91 -12.21 14.83
CA GLY A 108 -20.78 -12.44 15.74
C GLY A 108 -19.39 -12.28 15.11
N HIS A 109 -18.38 -12.64 15.91
CA HIS A 109 -16.96 -12.45 15.56
C HIS A 109 -16.52 -13.29 14.36
N GLY A 110 -16.91 -14.58 14.31
CA GLY A 110 -16.47 -15.50 13.25
C GLY A 110 -16.95 -15.07 11.86
N THR A 111 -18.22 -14.69 11.73
CA THR A 111 -18.80 -14.20 10.47
C THR A 111 -18.18 -12.88 10.02
N ASN A 112 -17.84 -11.99 10.97
CA ASN A 112 -17.10 -10.77 10.67
C ASN A 112 -15.71 -11.07 10.06
N ILE A 113 -14.95 -12.00 10.65
CA ILE A 113 -13.63 -12.37 10.12
C ILE A 113 -13.74 -13.03 8.74
N ILE A 114 -14.66 -13.97 8.58
CA ILE A 114 -14.86 -14.65 7.28
C ILE A 114 -15.20 -13.63 6.19
N MET A 115 -16.12 -12.71 6.48
CA MET A 115 -16.54 -11.69 5.51
C MET A 115 -15.42 -10.72 5.14
N GLY A 116 -14.62 -10.28 6.12
CA GLY A 116 -13.50 -9.37 5.81
C GLY A 116 -12.38 -10.03 5.01
N LEU A 117 -12.07 -11.31 5.30
CA LEU A 117 -11.14 -12.09 4.47
C LEU A 117 -11.66 -12.25 3.04
N ALA A 118 -12.95 -12.56 2.88
CA ALA A 118 -13.58 -12.70 1.57
C ALA A 118 -13.53 -11.38 0.78
N VAL A 119 -13.87 -10.25 1.40
CA VAL A 119 -13.77 -8.91 0.79
C VAL A 119 -12.32 -8.57 0.41
N GLY A 120 -11.36 -8.89 1.28
CA GLY A 120 -9.94 -8.70 0.97
C GLY A 120 -9.48 -9.55 -0.23
N MET A 121 -9.95 -10.78 -0.37
CA MET A 121 -9.61 -11.60 -1.55
C MET A 121 -10.27 -11.03 -2.82
N GLU A 122 -11.54 -10.64 -2.73
CA GLU A 122 -12.30 -10.00 -3.81
C GLU A 122 -11.64 -8.71 -4.31
N SER A 123 -11.08 -7.90 -3.39
CA SER A 123 -10.48 -6.61 -3.72
C SER A 123 -9.23 -6.70 -4.60
N THR A 124 -8.66 -7.89 -4.79
CA THR A 124 -7.50 -8.10 -5.67
C THR A 124 -7.87 -8.13 -7.15
N PHE A 125 -9.12 -8.47 -7.50
CA PHE A 125 -9.48 -8.80 -8.87
C PHE A 125 -9.45 -7.60 -9.82
N LEU A 126 -10.13 -6.50 -9.45
CA LEU A 126 -10.19 -5.29 -10.28
C LEU A 126 -8.81 -4.59 -10.44
N PRO A 127 -7.99 -4.44 -9.38
CA PRO A 127 -6.63 -3.91 -9.52
C PRO A 127 -5.76 -4.71 -10.50
N ILE A 128 -5.84 -6.04 -10.46
CA ILE A 128 -5.02 -6.89 -11.34
C ILE A 128 -5.46 -6.78 -12.81
N ILE A 129 -6.77 -6.70 -13.07
CA ILE A 129 -7.28 -6.42 -14.42
C ILE A 129 -6.73 -5.08 -14.91
N LEU A 130 -6.77 -4.05 -14.06
CA LEU A 130 -6.31 -2.71 -14.41
C LEU A 130 -4.79 -2.68 -14.71
N ILE A 131 -3.97 -3.29 -13.86
CA ILE A 131 -2.51 -3.43 -14.08
C ILE A 131 -2.24 -4.20 -15.38
N SER A 132 -2.99 -5.28 -15.64
CA SER A 132 -2.83 -6.07 -16.87
C SER A 132 -3.18 -5.25 -18.12
N ALA A 133 -4.25 -4.46 -18.05
CA ALA A 133 -4.66 -3.57 -19.14
C ALA A 133 -3.62 -2.47 -19.38
N GLU A 134 -3.08 -1.87 -18.32
CA GLU A 134 -1.99 -0.90 -18.42
C GLU A 134 -0.78 -1.47 -19.15
N VAL A 135 -0.31 -2.64 -18.72
CA VAL A 135 0.88 -3.29 -19.28
C VAL A 135 0.68 -3.51 -20.78
N LEU A 136 -0.45 -4.08 -21.20
CA LEU A 136 -0.73 -4.34 -22.61
C LEU A 136 -0.86 -3.05 -23.44
N LEU A 137 -1.64 -2.08 -22.96
CA LEU A 137 -1.87 -0.84 -23.70
C LEU A 137 -0.59 -0.01 -23.85
N SER A 138 0.18 0.13 -22.77
CA SER A 138 1.46 0.85 -22.80
C SER A 138 2.51 0.12 -23.64
N PHE A 139 2.53 -1.22 -23.61
CA PHE A 139 3.40 -2.02 -24.46
C PHE A 139 3.07 -1.88 -25.95
N TRP A 140 1.79 -1.89 -26.34
CA TRP A 140 1.41 -1.70 -27.74
C TRP A 140 1.72 -0.31 -28.28
N LEU A 141 1.76 0.71 -27.42
CA LEU A 141 2.14 2.05 -27.81
C LEU A 141 3.66 2.19 -28.00
N ALA A 142 4.44 1.82 -26.99
CA ALA A 142 5.87 2.15 -26.95
C ALA A 142 6.77 1.04 -26.37
N GLY A 143 6.32 -0.21 -26.44
CA GLY A 143 7.06 -1.38 -25.96
C GLY A 143 7.32 -1.34 -24.45
N LEU A 144 8.40 -1.99 -24.03
CA LEU A 144 8.79 -2.07 -22.62
C LEU A 144 9.04 -0.69 -22.00
N TYR A 145 9.57 0.25 -22.78
CA TYR A 145 9.77 1.62 -22.33
C TYR A 145 8.44 2.36 -22.15
N GLY A 146 7.42 2.07 -22.96
CA GLY A 146 6.06 2.57 -22.75
C GLY A 146 5.49 2.19 -21.38
N ILE A 147 5.71 0.94 -20.96
CA ILE A 147 5.33 0.48 -19.61
C ILE A 147 6.07 1.29 -18.54
N ALA A 148 7.38 1.50 -18.70
CA ALA A 148 8.18 2.30 -17.77
C ALA A 148 7.71 3.76 -17.68
N VAL A 149 7.31 4.36 -18.82
CA VAL A 149 6.76 5.71 -18.87
C VAL A 149 5.40 5.78 -18.18
N SER A 150 4.53 4.79 -18.37
CA SER A 150 3.25 4.68 -17.65
C SER A 150 3.46 4.56 -16.15
N ALA A 151 4.35 3.68 -15.70
CA ALA A 151 4.69 3.52 -14.29
C ALA A 151 5.24 4.82 -13.68
N MET A 152 6.14 5.53 -14.39
CA MET A 152 6.66 6.83 -13.97
C MET A 152 5.57 7.90 -13.89
N ALA A 153 4.65 7.92 -14.87
CA ALA A 153 3.54 8.86 -14.87
C ALA A 153 2.56 8.58 -13.71
N MET A 154 2.28 7.32 -13.40
CA MET A 154 1.52 6.96 -12.19
C MET A 154 2.23 7.47 -10.92
N LEU A 155 3.55 7.29 -10.83
CA LEU A 155 4.39 7.78 -9.72
C LEU A 155 4.46 9.31 -9.63
N SER A 156 4.11 10.02 -10.69
CA SER A 156 4.15 11.47 -10.74
C SER A 156 3.16 12.15 -9.77
N ALA A 157 2.13 11.41 -9.32
CA ALA A 157 1.19 11.86 -8.30
C ALA A 157 1.71 11.76 -6.86
N ALA A 158 2.90 11.18 -6.66
CA ALA A 158 3.42 10.84 -5.34
C ALA A 158 3.43 12.03 -4.37
N GLY A 159 3.79 13.23 -4.82
CA GLY A 159 3.81 14.42 -3.95
C GLY A 159 2.45 14.71 -3.31
N MET A 160 1.37 14.68 -4.11
CA MET A 160 0.02 14.88 -3.61
C MET A 160 -0.49 13.67 -2.81
N ILE A 161 -0.19 12.45 -3.24
CA ILE A 161 -0.59 11.23 -2.52
C ILE A 161 0.05 11.19 -1.13
N VAL A 162 1.34 11.49 -0.99
CA VAL A 162 2.04 11.51 0.31
C VAL A 162 1.48 12.60 1.22
N ALA A 163 1.10 13.77 0.67
CA ALA A 163 0.43 14.82 1.45
C ALA A 163 -0.95 14.36 1.97
N ILE A 164 -1.73 13.68 1.13
CA ILE A 164 -3.03 13.10 1.48
C ILE A 164 -2.89 11.95 2.49
N ASP A 165 -1.82 11.15 2.40
CA ASP A 165 -1.53 10.08 3.34
C ASP A 165 -1.14 10.63 4.72
N SER A 166 -0.25 11.63 4.73
CA SER A 166 0.24 12.31 5.94
C SER A 166 -0.88 13.04 6.70
N PHE A 167 -1.93 13.47 6.00
CA PHE A 167 -3.11 14.08 6.62
C PHE A 167 -3.74 13.18 7.69
N GLY A 168 -3.82 11.86 7.44
CA GLY A 168 -4.49 10.94 8.36
C GLY A 168 -3.83 10.80 9.73
N PRO A 169 -2.52 10.48 9.82
CA PRO A 169 -1.82 10.43 11.11
C PRO A 169 -1.80 11.76 11.86
N ILE A 170 -1.81 12.90 11.16
CA ILE A 170 -1.88 14.23 11.79
C ILE A 170 -3.23 14.43 12.47
N THR A 171 -4.33 14.08 11.79
CA THR A 171 -5.68 14.28 12.33
C THR A 171 -6.01 13.29 13.45
N ASP A 172 -5.51 12.06 13.36
CA ASP A 172 -5.58 11.04 14.41
C ASP A 172 -4.90 11.52 15.71
N ASN A 173 -3.64 12.00 15.59
CA ASN A 173 -2.92 12.58 16.73
C ASN A 173 -3.62 13.82 17.31
N ALA A 174 -4.19 14.68 16.45
CA ALA A 174 -4.94 15.84 16.90
C ALA A 174 -6.16 15.42 17.75
N GLY A 175 -6.91 14.40 17.31
CA GLY A 175 -8.00 13.81 18.09
C GLY A 175 -7.50 13.24 19.42
N GLY A 176 -6.44 12.43 19.40
CA GLY A 176 -5.83 11.88 20.62
C GLY A 176 -5.44 12.96 21.64
N ILE A 177 -4.82 14.06 21.19
CA ILE A 177 -4.47 15.21 22.04
C ILE A 177 -5.73 15.89 22.59
N ALA A 178 -6.77 16.08 21.77
CA ALA A 178 -8.02 16.70 22.20
C ALA A 178 -8.69 15.88 23.35
N GLU A 179 -8.71 14.55 23.22
CA GLU A 179 -9.23 13.65 24.27
C GLU A 179 -8.40 13.71 25.55
N MET A 180 -7.08 13.56 25.42
CA MET A 180 -6.16 13.52 26.57
C MET A 180 -6.13 14.86 27.33
N THR A 181 -6.42 15.97 26.65
CA THR A 181 -6.50 17.31 27.25
C THR A 181 -7.91 17.74 27.65
N LYS A 182 -8.92 16.86 27.48
CA LYS A 182 -10.34 17.11 27.82
C LYS A 182 -10.89 18.38 27.16
N GLN A 183 -10.60 18.56 25.87
CA GLN A 183 -11.16 19.67 25.11
C GLN A 183 -12.69 19.56 25.00
N PRO A 184 -13.41 20.68 24.72
CA PRO A 184 -14.85 20.65 24.48
C PRO A 184 -15.24 19.68 23.35
N GLU A 185 -16.45 19.13 23.44
CA GLU A 185 -16.99 18.14 22.48
C GLU A 185 -16.94 18.65 21.03
N GLU A 186 -17.15 19.95 20.79
CA GLU A 186 -17.06 20.55 19.45
C GLU A 186 -15.68 20.35 18.80
N VAL A 187 -14.59 20.42 19.58
CA VAL A 187 -13.23 20.15 19.08
C VAL A 187 -13.12 18.68 18.69
N ARG A 188 -13.71 17.79 19.50
CA ARG A 188 -13.70 16.35 19.27
C ARG A 188 -14.47 15.99 18.00
N GLU A 189 -15.66 16.54 17.80
CA GLU A 189 -16.49 16.35 16.60
C GLU A 189 -15.75 16.76 15.31
N ILE A 190 -15.00 17.88 15.37
CA ILE A 190 -14.16 18.32 14.26
C ILE A 190 -13.03 17.32 14.00
N THR A 191 -12.28 16.92 15.04
CA THR A 191 -11.17 15.98 14.89
C THR A 191 -11.61 14.59 14.43
N ASP A 192 -12.75 14.10 14.92
CA ASP A 192 -13.31 12.80 14.51
C ASP A 192 -13.77 12.84 13.04
N SER A 193 -14.31 13.97 12.59
CA SER A 193 -14.66 14.19 11.17
C SER A 193 -13.42 14.18 10.27
N LEU A 194 -12.32 14.79 10.74
CA LEU A 194 -11.04 14.80 10.02
C LEU A 194 -10.36 13.42 10.03
N ASP A 195 -10.36 12.70 11.14
CA ASP A 195 -9.83 11.32 11.26
C ASP A 195 -10.61 10.32 10.39
N ALA A 196 -11.94 10.46 10.34
CA ALA A 196 -12.76 9.63 9.46
C ALA A 196 -12.36 9.76 7.98
N VAL A 197 -11.96 10.96 7.55
CA VAL A 197 -11.41 11.18 6.20
C VAL A 197 -9.99 10.64 6.10
N GLY A 198 -9.17 10.85 7.13
CA GLY A 198 -7.81 10.32 7.26
C GLY A 198 -7.71 8.81 7.05
N ASN A 199 -8.67 8.03 7.55
CA ASN A 199 -8.64 6.58 7.36
C ASN A 199 -8.98 6.14 5.93
N THR A 200 -9.92 6.83 5.28
CA THR A 200 -10.19 6.60 3.85
C THR A 200 -8.97 6.98 3.01
N THR A 201 -8.31 8.11 3.32
CA THR A 201 -7.12 8.53 2.58
C THR A 201 -5.96 7.56 2.78
N LYS A 202 -5.67 7.13 4.02
CA LYS A 202 -4.68 6.08 4.32
C LYS A 202 -4.91 4.80 3.51
N ALA A 203 -6.16 4.39 3.35
CA ALA A 203 -6.47 3.18 2.58
C ALA A 203 -6.17 3.37 1.07
N VAL A 204 -6.64 4.49 0.52
CA VAL A 204 -6.45 4.86 -0.89
C VAL A 204 -4.98 5.04 -1.26
N THR A 205 -4.20 5.72 -0.41
CA THR A 205 -2.77 6.00 -0.62
C THR A 205 -1.94 4.72 -0.56
N LYS A 206 -2.27 3.80 0.35
CA LYS A 206 -1.63 2.46 0.39
C LYS A 206 -1.99 1.63 -0.85
N GLY A 207 -3.25 1.67 -1.30
CA GLY A 207 -3.66 0.99 -2.54
C GLY A 207 -2.89 1.50 -3.76
N TYR A 208 -2.68 2.81 -3.84
CA TYR A 208 -1.80 3.43 -4.84
C TYR A 208 -0.36 2.92 -4.73
N ALA A 209 0.23 2.93 -3.53
CA ALA A 209 1.60 2.51 -3.30
C ALA A 209 1.84 1.03 -3.69
N ILE A 210 0.85 0.16 -3.49
CA ILE A 210 0.94 -1.26 -3.88
C ILE A 210 0.91 -1.41 -5.40
N ALA A 211 0.00 -0.74 -6.09
CA ALA A 211 -0.05 -0.84 -7.54
C ALA A 211 1.17 -0.20 -8.21
N SER A 212 1.65 0.95 -7.71
CA SER A 212 2.85 1.58 -8.26
C SER A 212 4.09 0.72 -8.03
N ALA A 213 4.26 0.11 -6.86
CA ALA A 213 5.36 -0.82 -6.57
C ALA A 213 5.30 -2.06 -7.47
N GLY A 214 4.10 -2.59 -7.75
CA GLY A 214 3.91 -3.72 -8.66
C GLY A 214 4.39 -3.41 -10.09
N LEU A 215 4.05 -2.23 -10.60
CA LEU A 215 4.48 -1.77 -11.93
C LEU A 215 5.97 -1.46 -11.98
N ALA A 216 6.50 -0.77 -10.96
CA ALA A 216 7.92 -0.51 -10.84
C ALA A 216 8.73 -1.81 -10.81
N THR A 217 8.23 -2.83 -10.12
CA THR A 217 8.86 -4.15 -10.09
C THR A 217 8.85 -4.82 -11.46
N LEU A 218 7.76 -4.75 -12.21
CA LEU A 218 7.72 -5.30 -13.57
C LEU A 218 8.80 -4.65 -14.45
N VAL A 219 8.98 -3.33 -14.33
CA VAL A 219 10.05 -2.60 -15.03
C VAL A 219 11.44 -3.05 -14.55
N LEU A 220 11.63 -3.20 -13.24
CA LEU A 220 12.90 -3.71 -12.68
C LEU A 220 13.20 -5.14 -13.17
N PHE A 221 12.19 -5.98 -13.34
CA PHE A 221 12.36 -7.32 -13.91
C PHE A 221 12.80 -7.26 -15.37
N VAL A 222 12.21 -6.37 -16.17
CA VAL A 222 12.68 -6.13 -17.54
C VAL A 222 14.16 -5.73 -17.55
N VAL A 223 14.55 -4.77 -16.71
CA VAL A 223 15.94 -4.34 -16.56
C VAL A 223 16.83 -5.51 -16.14
N TYR A 224 16.37 -6.35 -15.22
CA TYR A 224 17.09 -7.56 -14.82
C TYR A 224 17.32 -8.50 -16.00
N THR A 225 16.30 -8.75 -16.82
CA THR A 225 16.47 -9.60 -18.00
C THR A 225 17.43 -9.00 -19.04
N GLU A 226 17.39 -7.68 -19.25
CA GLU A 226 18.30 -6.98 -20.17
C GLU A 226 19.76 -7.05 -19.67
N GLU A 227 20.00 -6.68 -18.42
CA GLU A 227 21.34 -6.77 -17.80
C GLU A 227 21.88 -8.20 -17.83
N LEU A 228 21.02 -9.17 -17.55
CA LEU A 228 21.43 -10.58 -17.54
C LEU A 228 21.88 -11.05 -18.92
N THR A 229 21.28 -10.58 -20.02
CA THR A 229 21.72 -10.94 -21.38
C THR A 229 23.13 -10.43 -21.72
N ALA A 230 23.64 -9.41 -21.02
CA ALA A 230 25.00 -8.92 -21.19
C ALA A 230 26.05 -9.89 -20.61
N PHE A 231 25.68 -10.68 -19.59
CA PHE A 231 26.58 -11.60 -18.88
C PHE A 231 26.30 -13.08 -19.18
N VAL A 232 25.05 -13.44 -19.47
CA VAL A 232 24.60 -14.81 -19.74
C VAL A 232 24.03 -14.88 -21.15
N LYS A 233 24.76 -15.57 -22.06
CA LYS A 233 24.34 -15.72 -23.45
C LYS A 233 23.12 -16.63 -23.57
N ASN A 234 22.17 -16.25 -24.44
CA ASN A 234 20.97 -17.03 -24.77
C ASN A 234 20.07 -17.38 -23.56
N ILE A 235 19.92 -16.46 -22.60
CA ILE A 235 19.01 -16.65 -21.47
C ILE A 235 17.56 -16.47 -21.91
N GLU A 236 16.75 -17.50 -21.68
CA GLU A 236 15.32 -17.49 -21.95
C GLU A 236 14.56 -18.03 -20.72
N PHE A 237 13.48 -17.35 -20.34
CA PHE A 237 12.61 -17.73 -19.23
C PHE A 237 11.39 -18.52 -19.73
N LYS A 238 11.64 -19.74 -20.19
CA LYS A 238 10.57 -20.64 -20.66
C LYS A 238 9.84 -21.23 -19.47
N LEU A 239 8.51 -21.16 -19.45
CA LEU A 239 7.69 -21.78 -18.42
C LEU A 239 7.82 -23.32 -18.38
N GLN A 240 8.31 -23.94 -19.46
CA GLN A 240 8.63 -25.37 -19.50
C GLN A 240 9.96 -25.71 -18.83
N ASP A 241 10.80 -24.72 -18.51
CA ASP A 241 12.07 -24.95 -17.83
C ASP A 241 11.83 -25.20 -16.33
N PRO A 242 12.24 -26.36 -15.78
CA PRO A 242 11.99 -26.70 -14.38
C PRO A 242 12.63 -25.70 -13.41
N TYR A 243 13.75 -25.05 -13.77
CA TYR A 243 14.37 -24.04 -12.90
C TYR A 243 13.48 -22.80 -12.79
N VAL A 244 12.84 -22.38 -13.88
CA VAL A 244 11.90 -21.25 -13.88
C VAL A 244 10.66 -21.58 -13.04
N ILE A 245 10.11 -22.80 -13.17
CA ILE A 245 8.97 -23.26 -12.36
C ILE A 245 9.32 -23.29 -10.87
N VAL A 246 10.46 -23.89 -10.52
CA VAL A 246 10.94 -23.93 -9.12
C VAL A 246 11.12 -22.53 -8.58
N GLY A 247 11.73 -21.64 -9.37
CA GLY A 247 11.85 -20.22 -9.08
C GLY A 247 10.49 -19.60 -8.75
N LEU A 248 9.50 -19.75 -9.64
CA LEU A 248 8.15 -19.22 -9.46
C LEU A 248 7.51 -19.67 -8.14
N PHE A 249 7.59 -20.96 -7.79
CA PHE A 249 7.04 -21.47 -6.53
C PHE A 249 7.77 -20.92 -5.31
N LEU A 250 9.11 -20.90 -5.32
CA LEU A 250 9.90 -20.35 -4.22
C LEU A 250 9.64 -18.87 -4.04
N GLY A 251 9.60 -18.11 -5.14
CA GLY A 251 9.27 -16.69 -5.15
C GLY A 251 7.87 -16.44 -4.59
N ALA A 252 6.90 -17.26 -5.02
CA ALA A 252 5.52 -17.15 -4.56
C ALA A 252 5.35 -17.42 -3.06
N ALA A 253 6.21 -18.24 -2.46
CA ALA A 253 6.17 -18.56 -1.05
C ALA A 253 6.72 -17.43 -0.14
N ILE A 254 7.62 -16.58 -0.67
CA ILE A 254 8.32 -15.56 0.15
C ILE A 254 7.37 -14.51 0.75
N PRO A 255 6.43 -13.90 0.00
CA PRO A 255 5.49 -12.95 0.59
C PRO A 255 4.63 -13.56 1.71
N PHE A 256 4.25 -14.84 1.59
CA PHE A 256 3.46 -15.53 2.60
C PHE A 256 4.24 -15.78 3.89
N ILE A 257 5.48 -16.27 3.81
CA ILE A 257 6.29 -16.50 5.01
C ILE A 257 6.64 -15.17 5.68
N PHE A 258 6.93 -14.13 4.89
CA PHE A 258 7.16 -12.77 5.38
C PHE A 258 5.94 -12.24 6.14
N ALA A 259 4.75 -12.28 5.53
CA ALA A 259 3.51 -11.84 6.14
C ALA A 259 3.21 -12.63 7.43
N SER A 260 3.43 -13.95 7.43
CA SER A 260 3.25 -14.79 8.62
C SER A 260 4.15 -14.35 9.78
N ILE A 261 5.42 -14.06 9.52
CA ILE A 261 6.37 -13.60 10.54
C ILE A 261 5.96 -12.24 11.08
N ALA A 262 5.65 -11.29 10.19
CA ALA A 262 5.20 -9.95 10.57
C ALA A 262 3.94 -9.99 11.46
N MET A 263 2.95 -10.80 11.06
CA MET A 263 1.74 -11.00 11.84
C MET A 263 2.00 -11.60 13.23
N LYS A 264 2.85 -12.64 13.31
CA LYS A 264 3.21 -13.28 14.59
C LYS A 264 3.93 -12.30 15.52
N ALA A 265 4.82 -11.47 14.97
CA ALA A 265 5.53 -10.45 15.73
C ALA A 265 4.58 -9.42 16.36
N VAL A 266 3.62 -8.91 15.58
CA VAL A 266 2.60 -7.98 16.09
C VAL A 266 1.71 -8.66 17.13
N GLY A 267 1.20 -9.86 16.87
CA GLY A 267 0.33 -10.57 17.81
C GLY A 267 0.98 -10.85 19.16
N LYS A 268 2.26 -11.27 19.16
CA LYS A 268 3.06 -11.48 20.37
C LYS A 268 3.27 -10.18 21.15
N THR A 269 3.57 -9.08 20.44
CA THR A 269 3.83 -7.77 21.04
C THR A 269 2.54 -7.18 21.62
N ALA A 270 1.45 -7.20 20.86
CA ALA A 270 0.13 -6.76 21.31
C ALA A 270 -0.32 -7.53 22.55
N GLY A 271 -0.14 -8.85 22.59
CA GLY A 271 -0.42 -9.66 23.78
C GLY A 271 0.38 -9.24 25.01
N SER A 272 1.62 -8.76 24.83
CA SER A 272 2.46 -8.25 25.90
C SER A 272 1.96 -6.90 26.41
N VAL A 273 1.57 -5.99 25.50
CA VAL A 273 0.96 -4.70 25.85
C VAL A 273 -0.36 -4.91 26.61
N VAL A 274 -1.22 -5.82 26.17
CA VAL A 274 -2.49 -6.13 26.87
C VAL A 274 -2.25 -6.63 28.28
N LYS A 275 -1.26 -7.51 28.49
CA LYS A 275 -0.90 -7.99 29.83
C LYS A 275 -0.42 -6.85 30.72
N GLU A 276 0.39 -5.93 30.19
CA GLU A 276 0.87 -4.78 30.95
C GLU A 276 -0.25 -3.78 31.29
N VAL A 277 -1.11 -3.42 30.34
CA VAL A 277 -2.26 -2.55 30.59
C VAL A 277 -3.17 -3.15 31.67
N ARG A 278 -3.45 -4.46 31.60
CA ARG A 278 -4.23 -5.16 32.63
C ARG A 278 -3.54 -5.17 34.00
N ARG A 279 -2.20 -5.32 34.03
CA ARG A 279 -1.41 -5.24 35.26
C ARG A 279 -1.55 -3.86 35.89
N GLN A 280 -1.38 -2.79 35.12
CA GLN A 280 -1.51 -1.41 35.61
C GLN A 280 -2.91 -1.14 36.18
N PHE A 281 -3.98 -1.55 35.47
CA PHE A 281 -5.35 -1.39 35.97
C PHE A 281 -5.62 -2.15 37.28
N ARG A 282 -4.97 -3.30 37.49
CA ARG A 282 -5.15 -4.10 38.71
C ARG A 282 -4.32 -3.59 39.89
N GLU A 283 -3.08 -3.16 39.63
CA GLU A 283 -2.09 -2.91 40.67
C GLU A 283 -1.97 -1.42 41.06
N ILE A 284 -2.21 -0.50 40.13
CA ILE A 284 -2.12 0.94 40.39
C ILE A 284 -3.50 1.49 40.71
N LYS A 285 -3.76 1.68 42.01
CA LYS A 285 -5.00 2.28 42.52
C LYS A 285 -5.16 3.71 41.99
N GLY A 286 -6.36 4.08 41.57
CA GLY A 286 -6.68 5.43 41.09
C GLY A 286 -6.66 5.58 39.56
N ILE A 287 -6.16 4.60 38.78
CA ILE A 287 -6.14 4.71 37.31
C ILE A 287 -7.55 4.69 36.74
N MET A 288 -8.38 3.71 37.13
CA MET A 288 -9.75 3.58 36.63
C MET A 288 -10.65 4.72 37.12
N GLU A 289 -10.32 5.30 38.28
CA GLU A 289 -10.97 6.47 38.85
C GLU A 289 -10.45 7.79 38.26
N GLY A 290 -9.41 7.75 37.42
CA GLY A 290 -8.80 8.94 36.80
C GLY A 290 -8.02 9.86 37.75
N THR A 291 -7.65 9.35 38.94
CA THR A 291 -6.92 10.10 39.97
C THR A 291 -5.42 9.79 39.99
N ALA A 292 -5.00 8.66 39.42
CA ALA A 292 -3.59 8.28 39.25
C ALA A 292 -3.19 8.26 37.77
N LYS A 293 -1.92 8.56 37.50
CA LYS A 293 -1.38 8.53 36.13
C LYS A 293 -0.89 7.11 35.78
N PRO A 294 -1.24 6.58 34.60
CA PRO A 294 -0.64 5.36 34.05
C PRO A 294 0.87 5.50 33.82
N ASP A 295 1.57 4.37 33.78
CA ASP A 295 2.97 4.31 33.36
C ASP A 295 3.04 4.08 31.85
N TYR A 296 3.09 5.19 31.11
CA TYR A 296 3.22 5.16 29.65
C TYR A 296 4.59 4.65 29.19
N GLY A 297 5.64 4.87 29.98
CA GLY A 297 7.02 4.55 29.62
C GLY A 297 7.22 3.05 29.44
N VAL A 298 6.59 2.24 30.28
CA VAL A 298 6.66 0.76 30.17
C VAL A 298 5.97 0.27 28.90
N ALA A 299 4.80 0.83 28.54
CA ALA A 299 4.11 0.45 27.31
C ALA A 299 4.95 0.80 26.06
N VAL A 300 5.58 1.98 26.05
CA VAL A 300 6.50 2.41 25.00
C VAL A 300 7.72 1.49 24.92
N ASP A 301 8.36 1.17 26.05
CA ASP A 301 9.54 0.29 26.10
C ASP A 301 9.26 -1.12 25.54
N ILE A 302 8.08 -1.69 25.84
CA ILE A 302 7.65 -2.99 25.30
C ILE A 302 7.60 -2.95 23.77
N VAL A 303 6.91 -1.96 23.19
CA VAL A 303 6.74 -1.88 21.73
C VAL A 303 8.05 -1.52 21.04
N THR A 304 8.89 -0.66 21.63
CA THR A 304 10.20 -0.28 21.08
C THR A 304 11.17 -1.46 21.03
N LYS A 305 11.34 -2.20 22.14
CA LYS A 305 12.24 -3.36 22.16
C LYS A 305 11.77 -4.45 21.22
N ALA A 306 10.45 -4.68 21.16
CA ALA A 306 9.87 -5.68 20.27
C ALA A 306 10.05 -5.30 18.80
N SER A 307 9.75 -4.05 18.40
CA SER A 307 9.90 -3.61 17.01
C SER A 307 11.35 -3.70 16.53
N LEU A 308 12.31 -3.26 17.34
CA LEU A 308 13.75 -3.36 17.02
C LEU A 308 14.23 -4.81 16.84
N LYS A 309 13.75 -5.73 17.68
CA LYS A 309 14.15 -7.14 17.62
C LYS A 309 13.46 -7.89 16.48
N GLU A 310 12.16 -7.71 16.35
CA GLU A 310 11.34 -8.51 15.44
C GLU A 310 11.45 -8.03 13.97
N MET A 311 11.95 -6.81 13.71
CA MET A 311 12.16 -6.33 12.33
C MET A 311 13.36 -6.97 11.61
N ILE A 312 14.35 -7.50 12.35
CA ILE A 312 15.62 -7.98 11.80
C ILE A 312 15.39 -9.13 10.82
N LEU A 313 14.61 -10.13 11.24
CA LEU A 313 14.36 -11.32 10.42
C LEU A 313 13.61 -10.96 9.12
N PRO A 314 12.46 -10.25 9.14
CA PRO A 314 11.80 -9.76 7.94
C PRO A 314 12.71 -8.98 6.98
N ALA A 315 13.59 -8.11 7.49
CA ALA A 315 14.50 -7.33 6.68
C ALA A 315 15.58 -8.18 5.97
N LEU A 316 16.00 -9.29 6.58
CA LEU A 316 17.00 -10.20 6.01
C LEU A 316 16.43 -11.16 4.96
N ILE A 317 15.15 -11.53 5.06
CA ILE A 317 14.48 -12.48 4.14
C ILE A 317 14.71 -12.14 2.65
N PRO A 318 14.42 -10.92 2.15
CA PRO A 318 14.55 -10.63 0.72
C PRO A 318 15.99 -10.78 0.23
N ILE A 319 16.97 -10.36 1.05
CA ILE A 319 18.39 -10.42 0.71
C ILE A 319 18.86 -11.87 0.67
N VAL A 320 18.61 -12.62 1.74
CA VAL A 320 19.06 -14.01 1.87
C VAL A 320 18.38 -14.91 0.84
N ALA A 321 17.08 -14.73 0.59
CA ALA A 321 16.35 -15.53 -0.38
C ALA A 321 16.87 -15.34 -1.81
N VAL A 322 17.12 -14.09 -2.22
CA VAL A 322 17.69 -13.80 -3.54
C VAL A 322 19.10 -14.38 -3.69
N LEU A 323 19.96 -14.21 -2.68
CA LEU A 323 21.31 -14.79 -2.70
C LEU A 323 21.27 -16.32 -2.75
N ALA A 324 20.41 -16.95 -1.94
CA ALA A 324 20.27 -18.39 -1.91
C ALA A 324 19.78 -18.94 -3.26
N VAL A 325 18.72 -18.39 -3.84
CA VAL A 325 18.19 -18.84 -5.13
C VAL A 325 19.18 -18.54 -6.26
N GLY A 326 19.73 -17.33 -6.31
CA GLY A 326 20.66 -16.91 -7.36
C GLY A 326 21.95 -17.73 -7.37
N LEU A 327 22.58 -17.96 -6.22
CA LEU A 327 23.87 -18.65 -6.14
C LEU A 327 23.74 -20.18 -6.18
N LEU A 328 22.63 -20.76 -5.68
CA LEU A 328 22.45 -22.21 -5.65
C LEU A 328 21.71 -22.77 -6.87
N LEU A 329 20.73 -22.04 -7.40
CA LEU A 329 19.85 -22.51 -8.48
C LEU A 329 20.07 -21.76 -9.81
N GLY A 330 20.84 -20.68 -9.79
CA GLY A 330 21.26 -19.94 -10.98
C GLY A 330 20.25 -18.90 -11.48
N ALA A 331 20.65 -18.20 -12.55
CA ALA A 331 19.96 -17.00 -13.02
C ALA A 331 18.53 -17.24 -13.53
N LYS A 332 18.27 -18.41 -14.12
CA LYS A 332 16.92 -18.81 -14.59
C LYS A 332 15.94 -18.98 -13.43
N ALA A 333 16.35 -19.70 -12.39
CA ALA A 333 15.55 -19.87 -11.19
C ALA A 333 15.32 -18.54 -10.49
N LEU A 334 16.34 -17.68 -10.43
CA LEU A 334 16.20 -16.34 -9.86
C LEU A 334 15.18 -15.49 -10.64
N GLY A 335 15.19 -15.51 -11.97
CA GLY A 335 14.18 -14.77 -12.74
C GLY A 335 12.76 -15.29 -12.50
N GLY A 336 12.58 -16.62 -12.44
CA GLY A 336 11.31 -17.21 -12.02
C GLY A 336 10.90 -16.78 -10.60
N PHE A 337 11.86 -16.73 -9.68
CA PHE A 337 11.65 -16.29 -8.29
C PHE A 337 11.18 -14.84 -8.19
N LEU A 338 11.79 -13.92 -8.95
CA LEU A 338 11.37 -12.52 -8.96
C LEU A 338 9.91 -12.37 -9.44
N ILE A 339 9.53 -13.05 -10.54
CA ILE A 339 8.16 -13.04 -11.05
C ILE A 339 7.18 -13.70 -10.07
N GLY A 340 7.55 -14.83 -9.48
CA GLY A 340 6.71 -15.52 -8.49
C GLY A 340 6.43 -14.65 -7.27
N SER A 341 7.46 -13.95 -6.80
CA SER A 341 7.35 -13.01 -5.68
C SER A 341 6.48 -11.79 -6.01
N LEU A 342 6.56 -11.28 -7.24
CA LEU A 342 5.74 -10.19 -7.74
C LEU A 342 4.27 -10.59 -7.80
N ILE A 343 3.95 -11.70 -8.47
CA ILE A 343 2.56 -12.15 -8.68
C ILE A 343 1.91 -12.46 -7.34
N SER A 344 2.52 -13.30 -6.50
CA SER A 344 1.94 -13.61 -5.19
C SER A 344 1.88 -12.38 -4.27
N GLY A 345 2.92 -11.55 -4.30
CA GLY A 345 3.08 -10.43 -3.39
C GLY A 345 2.08 -9.32 -3.65
N ILE A 346 1.82 -8.93 -4.90
CA ILE A 346 0.79 -7.91 -5.20
C ILE A 346 -0.58 -8.37 -4.70
N PHE A 347 -0.98 -9.62 -4.99
CA PHE A 347 -2.28 -10.13 -4.55
C PHE A 347 -2.39 -10.11 -3.03
N LEU A 348 -1.35 -10.59 -2.33
CA LEU A 348 -1.35 -10.63 -0.88
C LEU A 348 -1.34 -9.21 -0.27
N ALA A 349 -0.52 -8.31 -0.80
CA ALA A 349 -0.43 -6.92 -0.33
C ALA A 349 -1.76 -6.18 -0.46
N ILE A 350 -2.41 -6.26 -1.63
CA ILE A 350 -3.73 -5.64 -1.87
C ILE A 350 -4.77 -6.27 -0.92
N SER A 351 -4.81 -7.60 -0.85
CA SER A 351 -5.79 -8.31 -0.05
C SER A 351 -5.71 -7.94 1.43
N MET A 352 -4.49 -7.94 1.97
CA MET A 352 -4.27 -7.62 3.38
C MET A 352 -4.58 -6.16 3.70
N THR A 353 -4.15 -5.25 2.83
CA THR A 353 -4.31 -3.81 3.03
C THR A 353 -5.77 -3.38 2.91
N SER A 354 -6.44 -3.75 1.82
CA SER A 354 -7.84 -3.40 1.58
C SER A 354 -8.78 -4.13 2.54
N GLY A 355 -8.55 -5.42 2.83
CA GLY A 355 -9.34 -6.18 3.80
C GLY A 355 -9.21 -5.61 5.22
N GLY A 356 -7.98 -5.30 5.65
CA GLY A 356 -7.72 -4.62 6.91
C GLY A 356 -8.44 -3.27 7.03
N ALA A 357 -8.34 -2.43 6.00
CA ALA A 357 -9.03 -1.14 5.97
C ALA A 357 -10.56 -1.28 5.96
N ALA A 358 -11.09 -2.32 5.30
CA ALA A 358 -12.52 -2.60 5.27
C ALA A 358 -13.06 -3.01 6.65
N TRP A 359 -12.29 -3.76 7.45
CA TRP A 359 -12.65 -4.06 8.84
C TRP A 359 -12.72 -2.81 9.71
N ASP A 360 -11.72 -1.94 9.64
CA ASP A 360 -11.72 -0.67 10.39
C ASP A 360 -12.94 0.19 10.03
N ASN A 361 -13.20 0.36 8.73
CA ASN A 361 -14.33 1.14 8.27
C ASN A 361 -15.68 0.49 8.58
N ALA A 362 -15.75 -0.84 8.68
CA ALA A 362 -16.96 -1.53 9.17
C ALA A 362 -17.21 -1.26 10.65
N LYS A 363 -16.17 -1.28 11.50
CA LYS A 363 -16.25 -0.85 12.90
C LYS A 363 -16.73 0.59 12.98
N LYS A 364 -16.07 1.52 12.28
CA LYS A 364 -16.45 2.95 12.26
C LYS A 364 -17.87 3.19 11.71
N TYR A 365 -18.37 2.34 10.82
CA TYR A 365 -19.76 2.42 10.35
C TYR A 365 -20.75 2.09 11.47
N ILE A 366 -20.45 1.09 12.30
CA ILE A 366 -21.26 0.71 13.46
C ILE A 366 -21.14 1.78 14.56
N GLU A 367 -19.94 2.31 14.82
CA GLU A 367 -19.71 3.39 15.79
C GLU A 367 -20.52 4.65 15.50
N ALA A 368 -20.85 4.92 14.23
CA ALA A 368 -21.71 6.02 13.80
C ALA A 368 -23.21 5.80 14.09
N GLY A 369 -23.57 4.78 14.88
CA GLY A 369 -24.94 4.50 15.31
C GLY A 369 -25.67 3.44 14.46
N ASN A 370 -25.05 2.92 13.41
CA ASN A 370 -25.64 1.84 12.61
C ASN A 370 -25.55 0.50 13.36
N LEU A 371 -26.54 -0.38 13.17
CA LEU A 371 -26.52 -1.77 13.66
C LEU A 371 -26.27 -1.92 15.18
N GLY A 372 -26.74 -0.96 15.98
CA GLY A 372 -26.70 -1.01 17.44
C GLY A 372 -25.67 -0.07 18.09
N GLY A 373 -24.78 0.55 17.33
CA GLY A 373 -23.88 1.58 17.88
C GLY A 373 -22.77 1.05 18.78
N LYS A 374 -22.00 1.97 19.38
CA LYS A 374 -20.91 1.68 20.32
C LYS A 374 -21.41 0.85 21.51
N GLY A 375 -20.61 -0.12 21.92
CA GLY A 375 -20.88 -0.99 23.07
C GLY A 375 -21.79 -2.20 22.80
N SER A 376 -22.51 -2.22 21.68
CA SER A 376 -23.30 -3.38 21.24
C SER A 376 -22.43 -4.61 20.96
N ASP A 377 -23.03 -5.80 20.94
CA ASP A 377 -22.30 -7.03 20.59
C ASP A 377 -21.83 -7.00 19.12
N THR A 378 -22.61 -6.39 18.23
CA THR A 378 -22.19 -6.07 16.85
C THR A 378 -20.91 -5.25 16.83
N HIS A 379 -20.81 -4.23 17.69
CA HIS A 379 -19.63 -3.38 17.79
C HIS A 379 -18.42 -4.17 18.32
N LYS A 380 -18.56 -4.99 19.35
CA LYS A 380 -17.48 -5.85 19.86
C LYS A 380 -16.97 -6.82 18.79
N ALA A 381 -17.87 -7.38 17.98
CA ALA A 381 -17.51 -8.22 16.84
C ALA A 381 -16.71 -7.44 15.78
N ALA A 382 -17.12 -6.22 15.47
CA ALA A 382 -16.40 -5.37 14.52
C ALA A 382 -15.03 -4.91 15.03
N VAL A 383 -14.90 -4.60 16.32
CA VAL A 383 -13.60 -4.31 16.97
C VAL A 383 -12.66 -5.51 16.86
N THR A 384 -13.18 -6.74 17.00
CA THR A 384 -12.36 -7.94 16.80
C THR A 384 -11.84 -8.04 15.36
N GLY A 385 -12.69 -7.75 14.36
CA GLY A 385 -12.26 -7.65 12.97
C GLY A 385 -11.17 -6.62 12.73
N ASP A 386 -11.35 -5.42 13.28
CA ASP A 386 -10.38 -4.33 13.14
C ASP A 386 -9.02 -4.70 13.76
N THR A 387 -9.01 -5.28 14.97
CA THR A 387 -7.77 -5.73 15.62
C THR A 387 -7.05 -6.88 14.89
N VAL A 388 -7.78 -7.71 14.14
CA VAL A 388 -7.18 -8.66 13.19
C VAL A 388 -6.65 -7.93 11.95
N GLY A 389 -7.37 -6.90 11.50
CA GLY A 389 -7.04 -6.03 10.37
C GLY A 389 -5.85 -5.11 10.58
N ASP A 390 -5.49 -4.75 11.83
CA ASP A 390 -4.37 -3.86 12.16
C ASP A 390 -3.02 -4.40 11.65
N PRO A 391 -2.55 -5.60 12.05
CA PRO A 391 -1.30 -6.14 11.49
C PRO A 391 -1.39 -6.39 9.97
N TYR A 392 -2.60 -6.58 9.45
CA TYR A 392 -2.86 -6.74 8.03
C TYR A 392 -2.57 -5.46 7.25
N LYS A 393 -3.17 -4.33 7.64
CA LYS A 393 -3.12 -3.05 6.90
C LYS A 393 -1.98 -2.13 7.28
N ASP A 394 -1.37 -2.31 8.46
CA ASP A 394 -0.36 -1.39 9.00
C ASP A 394 1.01 -2.03 9.20
N THR A 395 1.16 -3.35 8.96
CA THR A 395 2.45 -4.02 9.06
C THR A 395 2.72 -4.94 7.88
N ALA A 396 2.01 -6.06 7.76
CA ALA A 396 2.33 -7.09 6.80
C ALA A 396 2.01 -6.67 5.35
N GLY A 397 0.78 -6.21 5.08
CA GLY A 397 0.31 -5.84 3.75
C GLY A 397 1.20 -4.79 3.07
N PRO A 398 1.38 -3.59 3.66
CA PRO A 398 2.23 -2.56 3.06
C PRO A 398 3.70 -2.97 2.94
N ALA A 399 4.23 -3.77 3.87
CA ALA A 399 5.64 -4.16 3.87
C ALA A 399 5.99 -5.24 2.84
N ILE A 400 5.00 -5.88 2.20
CA ILE A 400 5.24 -6.75 1.05
C ILE A 400 5.76 -5.97 -0.16
N ASN A 401 5.40 -4.70 -0.32
CA ASN A 401 5.92 -3.88 -1.43
C ASN A 401 7.45 -3.69 -1.37
N PRO A 402 8.03 -3.14 -0.28
CA PRO A 402 9.48 -3.01 -0.19
C PRO A 402 10.18 -4.38 -0.17
N LEU A 403 9.53 -5.45 0.31
CA LEU A 403 10.07 -6.80 0.18
C LEU A 403 10.34 -7.15 -1.29
N ILE A 404 9.35 -6.96 -2.17
CA ILE A 404 9.47 -7.26 -3.60
C ILE A 404 10.51 -6.36 -4.27
N GLU A 405 10.49 -5.05 -3.98
CA GLU A 405 11.43 -4.09 -4.56
C GLU A 405 12.88 -4.41 -4.17
N VAL A 406 13.13 -4.69 -2.88
CA VAL A 406 14.46 -5.06 -2.40
C VAL A 406 14.94 -6.35 -3.06
N MET A 407 14.07 -7.36 -3.24
CA MET A 407 14.47 -8.58 -3.94
C MET A 407 14.94 -8.29 -5.37
N ASN A 408 14.23 -7.42 -6.10
CA ASN A 408 14.59 -7.08 -7.48
C ASN A 408 15.89 -6.26 -7.54
N ILE A 409 16.07 -5.29 -6.64
CA ILE A 409 17.30 -4.49 -6.55
C ILE A 409 18.50 -5.37 -6.19
N VAL A 410 18.36 -6.25 -5.19
CA VAL A 410 19.44 -7.18 -4.81
C VAL A 410 19.77 -8.11 -5.96
N ALA A 411 18.76 -8.62 -6.69
CA ALA A 411 18.98 -9.47 -7.85
C ALA A 411 19.80 -8.75 -8.93
N LEU A 412 19.46 -7.49 -9.25
CA LEU A 412 20.24 -6.64 -10.17
C LEU A 412 21.69 -6.45 -9.73
N LEU A 413 21.92 -6.19 -8.44
CA LEU A 413 23.28 -6.00 -7.90
C LEU A 413 24.14 -7.27 -8.01
N ILE A 414 23.52 -8.45 -7.99
CA ILE A 414 24.24 -9.72 -8.09
C ILE A 414 24.31 -10.30 -9.49
N VAL A 415 23.64 -9.73 -10.50
CA VAL A 415 23.59 -10.25 -11.88
C VAL A 415 24.97 -10.65 -12.41
N LYS A 416 25.98 -9.78 -12.23
CA LYS A 416 27.36 -10.02 -12.70
C LYS A 416 28.06 -11.23 -12.06
N PHE A 417 27.55 -11.73 -10.93
CA PHE A 417 28.06 -12.90 -10.24
C PHE A 417 27.29 -14.18 -10.57
N LEU A 418 26.13 -14.05 -11.24
CA LEU A 418 25.35 -15.18 -11.71
C LEU A 418 26.02 -15.77 -12.96
N LYS A 419 26.06 -17.10 -13.04
CA LYS A 419 26.59 -17.84 -14.18
C LYS A 419 25.47 -18.49 -14.98
#